data_AF-A0A1W0WBI1-F1
#
_entry.id   AF-A0A1W0WBI1-F1
#
_cell.length_a   1.000
_cell.length_b   1.000
_cell.length_c   1.000
_cell.angle_alpha   90.00
_cell.angle_beta   90.00
_cell.angle_gamma   90.00
#
_symmetry.space_group_name_H-M   'P 1'
#
loop_
_entity.id
_entity.type
_entity.pdbx_description
1 polymer ?
#
loop_
_entity_poly.entity_id
_entity_poly.type
_entity_poly.pdbx_seq_one_letter_code
_entity_poly.pdbx_strand_id
1 'polypeptide(L)'
;MGKDPKFYIQPDHGWESDASHSTPIVSGAEKDTATPPVLVPLNNNNNNGSAMHRFGKRIVNRQRHNTTFRSRLLLKHGTYNITGKNIPQRRVRLVSDLWNTLIDLQWRFILILFMLSFVISWALFAVIFYVIASAHGDLDHLGEEDWKPCIQNLKGFTAAFLYSVESQHTIGYGFRYTTEECAEAIIFMCLQAAVGVALQAFMVGVVFAKVQLPKKRAQTLLFSKNAVICSRDGKLCLLFRIGNMRRSLIIQSSVRAQLVHHRKTIEGELLPFHQHEMSIQLDSMSGSAFLAWPVTACHVITPSSPIYDLSKKSLERAKFEMIVILEGVIESTGMVTQARTSYVPEEILWGHRFARLLTYRKESGQYVVDFDRFQLVEHVPNMPLSSARDLDIVRHAADLRNAEDEDGVDGEVNRSYQAPSPSLQRAVSAVGMSAGGSHTTTPNLLEAPPSGHTIPVPVRRPSVSFAPTRDVSLEMDIDMES
;
A
#
# COMPACT_ATOMS: atom_id res chain seq x y z
N MET A 1 18.32 55.45 -21.51
CA MET A 1 18.36 55.98 -22.90
C MET A 1 19.66 55.48 -23.52
N GLY A 2 19.66 54.32 -24.20
CA GLY A 2 19.61 54.19 -25.68
C GLY A 2 21.04 54.27 -26.25
N LYS A 3 21.59 53.36 -27.07
CA LYS A 3 21.06 52.39 -28.04
C LYS A 3 22.12 51.29 -28.32
N ASP A 4 21.60 50.21 -28.92
CA ASP A 4 22.18 48.97 -29.47
C ASP A 4 23.50 49.02 -30.25
N PRO A 5 24.20 47.88 -30.40
CA PRO A 5 25.05 47.59 -31.54
C PRO A 5 24.37 46.69 -32.59
N LYS A 6 24.63 47.03 -33.86
CA LYS A 6 24.14 46.43 -35.10
C LYS A 6 24.74 45.03 -35.37
N PHE A 7 23.90 44.08 -35.81
CA PHE A 7 24.33 42.87 -36.50
C PHE A 7 24.32 43.09 -38.03
N TYR A 8 25.38 42.63 -38.69
CA TYR A 8 25.56 42.64 -40.15
C TYR A 8 24.91 41.41 -40.79
N ILE A 9 24.33 41.60 -41.99
CA ILE A 9 23.74 40.57 -42.85
C ILE A 9 24.30 40.72 -44.28
N GLN A 10 24.44 39.56 -44.96
CA GLN A 10 24.48 39.26 -46.43
C GLN A 10 25.82 39.35 -47.20
N PRO A 11 25.96 38.69 -48.39
CA PRO A 11 24.96 37.95 -49.20
C PRO A 11 25.36 36.59 -49.83
N ASP A 12 24.35 35.94 -50.43
CA ASP A 12 24.36 34.75 -51.30
C ASP A 12 24.92 34.98 -52.73
N HIS A 13 25.29 33.87 -53.40
CA HIS A 13 25.23 33.50 -54.85
C HIS A 13 26.31 32.40 -55.09
N GLY A 14 26.17 31.28 -55.82
CA GLY A 14 25.13 30.63 -56.64
C GLY A 14 25.83 29.65 -57.62
N TRP A 15 25.28 28.43 -57.79
CA TRP A 15 25.47 27.42 -58.88
C TRP A 15 26.83 26.72 -59.06
N GLU A 16 27.01 25.48 -59.56
CA GLU A 16 26.27 24.23 -59.91
C GLU A 16 27.38 23.31 -60.50
N SER A 17 27.66 22.10 -60.02
CA SER A 17 27.29 20.75 -60.55
C SER A 17 28.57 19.87 -60.56
N ASP A 18 28.55 18.69 -59.93
CA ASP A 18 28.87 17.41 -60.59
C ASP A 18 28.95 16.21 -59.63
N ALA A 19 28.61 15.06 -60.22
CA ALA A 19 28.31 13.75 -59.67
C ALA A 19 29.40 13.06 -58.83
N SER A 20 29.00 12.22 -57.86
CA SER A 20 29.01 10.74 -58.01
C SER A 20 28.87 9.97 -56.67
N HIS A 21 27.90 9.03 -56.66
CA HIS A 21 27.88 7.69 -56.02
C HIS A 21 28.30 7.53 -54.53
N SER A 22 27.58 6.84 -53.65
CA SER A 22 26.69 5.70 -53.84
C SER A 22 25.94 5.35 -52.53
N THR A 23 24.63 5.09 -52.65
CA THR A 23 23.85 4.21 -51.76
C THR A 23 23.35 3.06 -52.63
N PRO A 24 23.27 1.81 -52.13
CA PRO A 24 22.65 0.75 -52.89
C PRO A 24 21.17 0.59 -52.52
N ILE A 25 20.32 0.76 -53.54
CA ILE A 25 19.02 0.08 -53.68
C ILE A 25 19.08 -0.67 -55.01
N VAL A 26 18.70 -1.95 -55.01
CA VAL A 26 18.25 -2.73 -56.18
C VAL A 26 17.11 -3.61 -55.62
N SER A 27 15.84 -3.23 -55.83
CA SER A 27 14.89 -3.69 -56.88
C SER A 27 14.71 -5.23 -56.91
N GLY A 28 13.52 -5.84 -56.94
CA GLY A 28 12.22 -5.39 -57.43
C GLY A 28 11.82 -6.19 -58.68
N ALA A 29 10.60 -6.76 -58.66
CA ALA A 29 9.81 -7.39 -59.73
C ALA A 29 10.04 -8.89 -60.03
N GLU A 30 9.04 -9.75 -60.29
CA GLU A 30 7.56 -9.69 -60.22
C GLU A 30 6.98 -11.11 -60.46
N LYS A 31 5.82 -11.40 -59.82
CA LYS A 31 4.78 -12.43 -60.07
C LYS A 31 5.17 -13.90 -60.24
N ASP A 32 4.66 -14.74 -59.33
CA ASP A 32 3.76 -15.83 -59.70
C ASP A 32 2.90 -16.34 -58.53
N THR A 33 1.73 -16.82 -58.91
CA THR A 33 0.59 -17.21 -58.08
C THR A 33 0.74 -18.67 -57.63
N ALA A 34 0.79 -19.01 -56.34
CA ALA A 34 0.45 -20.36 -55.85
C ALA A 34 0.41 -20.48 -54.31
N THR A 35 -0.68 -21.05 -53.84
CA THR A 35 -0.95 -21.62 -52.50
C THR A 35 0.02 -22.75 -52.12
N PRO A 36 0.31 -23.00 -50.82
CA PRO A 36 1.08 -24.17 -50.42
C PRO A 36 0.22 -25.45 -50.37
N PRO A 37 0.84 -26.64 -50.53
CA PRO A 37 0.15 -27.86 -50.92
C PRO A 37 -0.52 -28.59 -49.76
N VAL A 38 -1.64 -29.19 -50.09
CA VAL A 38 -2.42 -30.12 -49.27
C VAL A 38 -1.80 -31.53 -49.39
N LEU A 39 -1.44 -32.12 -48.26
CA LEU A 39 -1.17 -33.56 -48.16
C LEU A 39 -2.50 -34.31 -48.10
N VAL A 40 -2.78 -35.09 -49.15
CA VAL A 40 -3.92 -36.00 -49.25
C VAL A 40 -3.52 -37.36 -48.64
N PRO A 41 -4.26 -37.92 -47.68
CA PRO A 41 -4.23 -39.36 -47.42
C PRO A 41 -5.21 -40.08 -48.36
N LEU A 42 -4.76 -41.22 -48.88
CA LEU A 42 -5.53 -42.15 -49.69
C LEU A 42 -6.82 -42.61 -48.98
N ASN A 43 -7.92 -42.51 -49.71
CA ASN A 43 -9.23 -43.06 -49.39
C ASN A 43 -9.26 -44.58 -49.65
N ASN A 44 -9.76 -45.37 -48.70
CA ASN A 44 -10.76 -46.40 -49.00
C ASN A 44 -11.38 -46.99 -47.71
N ASN A 45 -12.65 -46.69 -47.44
CA ASN A 45 -13.73 -47.69 -47.48
C ASN A 45 -15.04 -47.16 -46.87
N ASN A 46 -16.06 -47.14 -47.73
CA ASN A 46 -17.48 -47.42 -47.51
C ASN A 46 -18.02 -47.42 -46.08
N ASN A 47 -18.93 -46.48 -45.78
CA ASN A 47 -20.37 -46.77 -45.70
C ASN A 47 -21.21 -45.53 -45.40
N ASN A 48 -22.26 -45.34 -46.19
CA ASN A 48 -23.36 -44.40 -45.96
C ASN A 48 -24.21 -44.84 -44.77
N GLY A 49 -24.70 -43.88 -43.98
CA GLY A 49 -25.78 -44.14 -43.03
C GLY A 49 -25.88 -43.18 -41.84
N SER A 50 -26.27 -41.94 -42.11
CA SER A 50 -27.18 -41.10 -41.33
C SER A 50 -27.18 -41.15 -39.78
N ALA A 51 -26.85 -39.98 -39.21
CA ALA A 51 -27.67 -39.22 -38.25
C ALA A 51 -27.13 -38.97 -36.82
N MET A 52 -27.22 -37.67 -36.47
CA MET A 52 -27.33 -37.05 -35.15
C MET A 52 -26.08 -36.83 -34.27
N HIS A 53 -25.51 -35.65 -34.47
CA HIS A 53 -25.05 -34.66 -33.47
C HIS A 53 -24.93 -35.13 -32.00
N ARG A 54 -23.70 -35.20 -31.51
CA ARG A 54 -23.34 -34.87 -30.13
C ARG A 54 -21.96 -34.19 -30.10
N PHE A 55 -21.96 -32.87 -29.90
CA PHE A 55 -20.74 -32.08 -29.70
C PHE A 55 -20.14 -32.39 -28.31
N GLY A 56 -19.14 -33.27 -28.27
CA GLY A 56 -18.25 -33.45 -27.13
C GLY A 56 -17.12 -32.42 -27.17
N LYS A 57 -17.10 -31.46 -26.24
CA LYS A 57 -15.97 -30.55 -26.04
C LYS A 57 -14.75 -31.34 -25.53
N ARG A 58 -13.71 -31.46 -26.36
CA ARG A 58 -12.40 -31.99 -26.00
C ARG A 58 -11.77 -31.11 -24.92
N ILE A 59 -11.61 -31.66 -23.72
CA ILE A 59 -10.84 -31.06 -22.63
C ILE A 59 -9.36 -31.17 -23.00
N VAL A 60 -8.76 -30.06 -23.37
CA VAL A 60 -7.31 -29.94 -23.51
C VAL A 60 -6.72 -29.95 -22.09
N ASN A 61 -6.10 -31.07 -21.74
CA ASN A 61 -5.41 -31.27 -20.47
C ASN A 61 -4.12 -30.43 -20.47
N ARG A 62 -4.25 -29.13 -20.16
CA ARG A 62 -3.11 -28.27 -19.85
C ARG A 62 -2.60 -28.73 -18.48
N GLN A 63 -1.57 -29.57 -18.47
CA GLN A 63 -0.76 -29.84 -17.29
C GLN A 63 -0.18 -28.51 -16.78
N ARG A 64 -0.96 -27.83 -15.93
CA ARG A 64 -0.42 -26.87 -14.98
C ARG A 64 0.51 -27.67 -14.09
N HIS A 65 1.80 -27.37 -14.16
CA HIS A 65 2.67 -27.56 -13.01
C HIS A 65 1.97 -26.88 -11.82
N ASN A 66 1.35 -27.68 -10.95
CA ASN A 66 0.88 -27.24 -9.65
C ASN A 66 2.12 -27.00 -8.79
N THR A 67 2.85 -25.91 -9.05
CA THR A 67 3.42 -25.20 -7.92
C THR A 67 2.20 -24.67 -7.18
N THR A 68 1.91 -25.27 -6.04
CA THR A 68 0.94 -24.69 -5.11
C THR A 68 1.48 -23.32 -4.74
N PHE A 69 1.12 -22.28 -5.47
CA PHE A 69 1.17 -20.92 -4.96
C PHE A 69 0.28 -20.94 -3.74
N ARG A 70 0.88 -21.23 -2.57
CA ARG A 70 0.22 -21.14 -1.27
C ARG A 70 -0.43 -19.78 -1.24
N SER A 71 -1.75 -19.74 -1.08
CA SER A 71 -2.52 -18.51 -1.21
C SER A 71 -2.06 -17.52 -0.15
N ARG A 72 -1.18 -16.59 -0.54
CA ARG A 72 -0.72 -15.47 0.28
C ARG A 72 -1.89 -14.56 0.65
N LEU A 73 -1.88 -14.04 1.87
CA LEU A 73 -2.87 -13.12 2.42
C LEU A 73 -2.65 -11.69 1.91
N LEU A 74 -1.39 -11.29 1.78
CA LEU A 74 -1.01 -9.97 1.27
C LEU A 74 -0.13 -10.14 0.03
N LEU A 75 -0.42 -9.42 -1.04
CA LEU A 75 0.41 -9.41 -2.24
C LEU A 75 1.68 -8.55 -2.03
N LYS A 76 2.75 -8.79 -2.80
CA LYS A 76 4.03 -8.05 -2.65
C LYS A 76 3.86 -6.54 -2.79
N HIS A 77 2.86 -6.11 -3.55
CA HIS A 77 2.54 -4.70 -3.78
C HIS A 77 1.58 -4.12 -2.71
N GLY A 78 1.32 -4.86 -1.63
CA GLY A 78 0.58 -4.36 -0.45
C GLY A 78 -0.94 -4.46 -0.52
N THR A 79 -1.51 -5.12 -1.54
CA THR A 79 -2.95 -5.37 -1.64
C THR A 79 -3.34 -6.67 -0.94
N TYR A 80 -4.54 -6.69 -0.37
CA TYR A 80 -5.06 -7.86 0.33
C TYR A 80 -5.66 -8.87 -0.65
N ASN A 81 -5.37 -10.15 -0.44
CA ASN A 81 -6.00 -11.26 -1.13
C ASN A 81 -7.08 -11.91 -0.25
N ILE A 82 -7.95 -11.06 0.31
CA ILE A 82 -9.02 -11.47 1.23
C ILE A 82 -10.33 -10.90 0.69
N THR A 83 -11.34 -11.75 0.57
CA THR A 83 -12.68 -11.33 0.15
C THR A 83 -13.68 -11.62 1.28
N GLY A 84 -14.36 -10.58 1.75
CA GLY A 84 -15.42 -10.72 2.74
C GLY A 84 -16.71 -11.24 2.09
N LYS A 85 -17.22 -12.37 2.57
CA LYS A 85 -18.52 -12.94 2.20
C LYS A 85 -19.52 -12.72 3.34
N ASN A 86 -20.80 -12.52 3.00
CA ASN A 86 -21.91 -12.38 3.96
C ASN A 86 -21.76 -11.25 4.99
N ILE A 87 -21.38 -10.05 4.54
CA ILE A 87 -21.38 -8.85 5.41
C ILE A 87 -22.82 -8.32 5.50
N PRO A 88 -23.48 -8.36 6.67
CA PRO A 88 -24.86 -7.88 6.81
C PRO A 88 -24.94 -6.39 6.50
N GLN A 89 -26.00 -5.97 5.80
CA GLN A 89 -26.30 -4.56 5.48
C GLN A 89 -25.17 -3.76 4.80
N ARG A 90 -24.26 -4.44 4.07
CA ARG A 90 -23.11 -3.80 3.41
C ARG A 90 -23.50 -2.60 2.52
N ARG A 91 -24.59 -2.71 1.77
CA ARG A 91 -25.05 -1.64 0.86
C ARG A 91 -25.53 -0.40 1.62
N VAL A 92 -26.30 -0.59 2.69
CA VAL A 92 -26.84 0.51 3.50
C VAL A 92 -25.71 1.27 4.19
N ARG A 93 -24.74 0.56 4.78
CA ARG A 93 -23.57 1.17 5.43
C ARG A 93 -22.66 1.93 4.45
N LEU A 94 -22.57 1.44 3.21
CA LEU A 94 -21.78 2.11 2.16
C LEU A 94 -22.48 3.40 1.69
N VAL A 95 -23.80 3.39 1.56
CA VAL A 95 -24.58 4.58 1.16
C VAL A 95 -24.63 5.62 2.28
N SER A 96 -24.64 5.21 3.55
CA SER A 96 -24.56 6.15 4.68
C SER A 96 -23.21 6.87 4.75
N ASP A 97 -22.16 6.28 4.20
CA ASP A 97 -20.82 6.89 4.09
C ASP A 97 -20.51 7.32 2.64
N LEU A 98 -21.40 8.16 2.09
CA LEU A 98 -21.35 8.58 0.69
C LEU A 98 -20.06 9.33 0.35
N TRP A 99 -19.57 10.17 1.27
CA TRP A 99 -18.36 10.97 1.06
C TRP A 99 -17.11 10.10 0.86
N ASN A 100 -16.84 9.18 1.80
CA ASN A 100 -15.68 8.30 1.69
C ASN A 100 -15.83 7.34 0.50
N THR A 101 -17.04 6.84 0.27
CA THR A 101 -17.34 5.98 -0.89
C THR A 101 -17.02 6.68 -2.21
N LEU A 102 -17.45 7.94 -2.37
CA LEU A 102 -17.20 8.72 -3.57
C LEU A 102 -15.70 8.99 -3.78
N ILE A 103 -14.98 9.32 -2.72
CA ILE A 103 -13.53 9.53 -2.76
C ILE A 103 -12.77 8.22 -3.06
N ASP A 104 -13.30 7.06 -2.69
CA ASP A 104 -12.68 5.77 -2.96
C ASP A 104 -12.93 5.21 -4.36
N LEU A 105 -13.95 5.68 -5.08
CA LEU A 105 -14.23 5.28 -6.47
C LEU A 105 -13.03 5.55 -7.39
N GLN A 106 -12.91 4.81 -8.48
CA GLN A 106 -11.88 5.12 -9.48
C GLN A 106 -12.19 6.45 -10.18
N TRP A 107 -11.14 7.14 -10.65
CA TRP A 107 -11.28 8.42 -11.36
C TRP A 107 -12.30 8.39 -12.49
N ARG A 108 -12.35 7.30 -13.27
CA ARG A 108 -13.31 7.14 -14.37
C ARG A 108 -14.76 7.22 -13.89
N PHE A 109 -15.09 6.57 -12.77
CA PHE A 109 -16.46 6.59 -12.23
C PHE A 109 -16.82 7.94 -11.65
N ILE A 110 -15.87 8.63 -11.01
CA ILE A 110 -16.09 9.98 -10.47
C ILE A 110 -16.37 10.97 -11.61
N LEU A 111 -15.56 10.93 -12.67
CA LEU A 111 -15.75 11.78 -13.84
C LEU A 111 -17.09 11.49 -14.52
N ILE A 112 -17.45 10.21 -14.71
CA ILE A 112 -18.75 9.83 -15.30
C ILE A 112 -19.90 10.31 -14.41
N LEU A 113 -19.82 10.15 -13.09
CA LEU A 113 -20.86 10.57 -12.16
C LEU A 113 -21.06 12.09 -12.19
N PHE A 114 -19.98 12.87 -12.23
CA PHE A 114 -20.08 14.32 -12.37
C PHE A 114 -20.64 14.75 -13.72
N MET A 115 -20.14 14.19 -14.83
CA MET A 115 -20.68 14.47 -16.16
C MET A 115 -22.18 14.17 -16.24
N LEU A 116 -22.61 13.02 -15.71
CA LEU A 116 -24.01 12.65 -15.66
C LEU A 116 -24.83 13.62 -14.79
N SER A 117 -24.29 14.04 -13.63
CA SER A 117 -24.97 15.00 -12.75
C SER A 117 -25.20 16.36 -13.42
N PHE A 118 -24.21 16.86 -14.18
CA PHE A 118 -24.34 18.09 -14.95
C PHE A 118 -25.38 17.96 -16.07
N VAL A 119 -25.29 16.91 -16.89
CA VAL A 119 -26.25 16.68 -17.97
C VAL A 119 -27.68 16.53 -17.45
N ILE A 120 -27.87 15.80 -16.34
CA ILE A 120 -29.19 15.68 -15.70
C ILE A 120 -29.68 17.04 -15.21
N SER A 121 -28.83 17.85 -14.58
CA SER A 121 -29.23 19.18 -14.11
C SER A 121 -29.64 20.10 -15.28
N TRP A 122 -28.88 20.12 -16.37
CA TRP A 122 -29.23 20.90 -17.57
C TRP A 122 -30.53 20.41 -18.19
N ALA A 123 -30.71 19.10 -18.32
CA ALA A 123 -31.94 18.54 -18.86
C ALA A 123 -33.16 18.88 -17.98
N LEU A 124 -33.02 18.82 -16.65
CA LEU A 124 -34.09 19.13 -15.71
C LEU A 124 -34.51 20.60 -15.81
N PHE A 125 -33.56 21.54 -15.80
CA PHE A 125 -33.88 22.95 -15.94
C PHE A 125 -34.37 23.30 -17.36
N ALA A 126 -33.86 22.64 -18.40
CA ALA A 126 -34.37 22.78 -19.75
C ALA A 126 -35.84 22.38 -19.87
N VAL A 127 -36.25 21.28 -19.23
CA VAL A 127 -37.66 20.87 -19.15
C VAL A 127 -38.48 21.92 -18.43
N ILE A 128 -38.00 22.46 -17.31
CA ILE A 128 -38.69 23.52 -16.56
C ILE A 128 -38.90 24.76 -17.43
N PHE A 129 -37.86 25.29 -18.08
CA PHE A 129 -37.98 26.47 -18.93
C PHE A 129 -38.86 26.22 -20.16
N TYR A 130 -38.81 25.01 -20.73
CA TYR A 130 -39.68 24.63 -21.82
C TYR A 130 -41.16 24.57 -21.40
N VAL A 131 -41.44 24.04 -20.20
CA VAL A 131 -42.79 24.03 -19.63
C VAL A 131 -43.28 25.43 -19.32
N ILE A 132 -42.45 26.31 -18.75
CA ILE A 132 -42.81 27.73 -18.50
C ILE A 132 -43.17 28.42 -19.81
N ALA A 133 -42.32 28.30 -20.83
CA ALA A 133 -42.58 28.90 -22.13
C ALA A 133 -43.84 28.33 -22.81
N SER A 134 -44.07 27.02 -22.69
CA SER A 134 -45.28 26.38 -23.22
C SER A 134 -46.54 26.78 -22.44
N ALA A 135 -46.46 26.98 -21.13
CA ALA A 135 -47.59 27.38 -20.29
C ALA A 135 -47.95 28.86 -20.49
N HIS A 136 -46.95 29.71 -20.74
CA HIS A 136 -47.15 31.12 -21.06
C HIS A 136 -47.72 31.32 -22.48
N GLY A 137 -47.46 30.38 -23.40
CA GLY A 137 -47.86 30.48 -24.81
C GLY A 137 -46.78 31.03 -25.74
N ASP A 138 -45.52 31.08 -25.28
CA ASP A 138 -44.38 31.61 -26.04
C ASP A 138 -44.05 30.82 -27.30
N LEU A 139 -44.39 29.53 -27.31
CA LEU A 139 -44.15 28.63 -28.44
C LEU A 139 -45.19 28.81 -29.56
N ASP A 140 -46.36 29.35 -29.25
CA ASP A 140 -47.44 29.54 -30.21
C ASP A 140 -47.36 30.91 -30.90
N HIS A 141 -46.84 31.94 -30.21
CA HIS A 141 -46.70 33.32 -30.71
C HIS A 141 -45.27 33.62 -31.21
N LEU A 142 -44.60 32.62 -31.81
CA LEU A 142 -43.22 32.76 -32.29
C LEU A 142 -43.12 33.78 -33.44
N GLY A 143 -42.60 34.98 -33.15
CA GLY A 143 -42.32 36.01 -34.16
C GLY A 143 -43.37 37.10 -34.27
N GLU A 144 -44.34 37.15 -33.34
CA GLU A 144 -45.23 38.30 -33.19
C GLU A 144 -44.51 39.46 -32.51
N GLU A 145 -44.58 40.67 -33.07
CA GLU A 145 -43.88 41.85 -32.54
C GLU A 145 -44.48 42.37 -31.23
N ASP A 146 -45.77 42.11 -30.99
CA ASP A 146 -46.49 42.58 -29.79
C ASP A 146 -46.39 41.61 -28.60
N TRP A 147 -45.98 40.35 -28.83
CA TRP A 147 -45.83 39.35 -27.77
C TRP A 147 -44.44 39.39 -27.16
N LYS A 148 -44.36 39.57 -25.83
CA LYS A 148 -43.10 39.51 -25.10
C LYS A 148 -42.95 38.14 -24.43
N PRO A 149 -42.02 37.29 -24.87
CA PRO A 149 -41.85 35.96 -24.30
C PRO A 149 -41.13 36.01 -22.94
N CYS A 150 -41.30 34.98 -22.12
CA CYS A 150 -40.57 34.84 -20.85
C CYS A 150 -39.04 34.74 -21.08
N ILE A 151 -38.64 34.02 -22.14
CA ILE A 151 -37.25 33.83 -22.53
C ILE A 151 -37.12 34.11 -24.02
N GLN A 152 -36.27 35.07 -24.38
CA GLN A 152 -36.09 35.45 -25.77
C GLN A 152 -35.44 34.33 -26.60
N ASN A 153 -35.91 34.17 -27.84
CA ASN A 153 -35.38 33.20 -28.82
C ASN A 153 -35.48 31.71 -28.41
N LEU A 154 -36.46 31.36 -27.57
CA LEU A 154 -36.71 29.99 -27.13
C LEU A 154 -37.67 29.23 -28.08
N LYS A 155 -37.16 28.81 -29.25
CA LYS A 155 -37.98 28.22 -30.34
C LYS A 155 -38.38 26.75 -30.15
N GLY A 156 -37.98 26.10 -29.05
CA GLY A 156 -38.23 24.68 -28.81
C GLY A 156 -37.33 24.08 -27.73
N PHE A 157 -37.43 22.76 -27.50
CA PHE A 157 -36.71 22.09 -26.42
C PHE A 157 -35.19 22.22 -26.53
N THR A 158 -34.62 22.09 -27.73
CA THR A 158 -33.18 22.26 -27.94
C THR A 158 -32.71 23.67 -27.57
N ALA A 159 -33.52 24.69 -27.84
CA ALA A 159 -33.22 26.07 -27.45
C ALA A 159 -33.29 26.24 -25.92
N ALA A 160 -34.26 25.60 -25.27
CA ALA A 160 -34.36 25.56 -23.81
C ALA A 160 -33.19 24.82 -23.15
N PHE A 161 -32.70 23.74 -23.76
CA PHE A 161 -31.51 23.03 -23.30
C PHE A 161 -30.25 23.88 -23.42
N LEU A 162 -30.05 24.55 -24.56
CA LEU A 162 -28.93 25.48 -24.74
C LEU A 162 -29.01 26.63 -23.74
N TYR A 163 -30.18 27.25 -23.56
CA TYR A 163 -30.38 28.28 -22.55
C TYR A 163 -30.07 27.78 -21.13
N SER A 164 -30.51 26.58 -20.77
CA SER A 164 -30.20 25.99 -19.47
C SER A 164 -28.69 25.80 -19.26
N VAL A 165 -27.96 25.32 -20.28
CA VAL A 165 -26.49 25.20 -20.22
C VAL A 165 -25.84 26.57 -20.10
N GLU A 166 -26.25 27.54 -20.94
CA GLU A 166 -25.72 28.91 -20.98
C GLU A 166 -25.89 29.61 -19.62
N SER A 167 -27.06 29.47 -18.99
CA SER A 167 -27.39 30.07 -17.69
C SER A 167 -26.65 29.37 -16.55
N GLN A 168 -26.64 28.03 -16.49
CA GLN A 168 -26.02 27.31 -15.36
C GLN A 168 -24.50 27.43 -15.35
N HIS A 169 -23.86 27.43 -16.51
CA HIS A 169 -22.41 27.63 -16.63
C HIS A 169 -22.01 29.10 -16.67
N THR A 170 -22.99 30.01 -16.56
CA THR A 170 -22.79 31.45 -16.63
C THR A 170 -21.99 31.86 -17.88
N ILE A 171 -22.20 31.16 -19.00
CA ILE A 171 -21.59 31.51 -20.29
C ILE A 171 -22.31 32.73 -20.86
N GLY A 172 -23.65 32.69 -20.81
CA GLY A 172 -24.51 33.83 -21.12
C GLY A 172 -24.17 34.51 -22.44
N TYR A 173 -24.25 33.79 -23.57
CA TYR A 173 -23.96 34.38 -24.89
C TYR A 173 -24.84 35.60 -25.23
N GLY A 174 -25.96 35.78 -24.53
CA GLY A 174 -26.86 36.93 -24.69
C GLY A 174 -27.85 36.81 -25.84
N PHE A 175 -27.74 35.76 -26.67
CA PHE A 175 -28.73 35.46 -27.70
C PHE A 175 -30.07 34.98 -27.10
N ARG A 176 -30.01 34.29 -25.95
CA ARG A 176 -31.16 33.86 -25.15
C ARG A 176 -31.02 34.47 -23.76
N TYR A 177 -32.04 35.20 -23.32
CA TYR A 177 -32.06 35.86 -22.03
C TYR A 177 -33.49 35.90 -21.48
N THR A 178 -33.61 35.92 -20.15
CA THR A 178 -34.90 36.03 -19.45
C THR A 178 -35.40 37.48 -19.50
N THR A 179 -36.68 37.66 -19.76
CA THR A 179 -37.35 38.97 -19.72
C THR A 179 -38.01 39.19 -18.35
N GLU A 180 -38.55 40.39 -18.14
CA GLU A 180 -39.23 40.77 -16.89
C GLU A 180 -40.70 40.32 -16.82
N GLU A 181 -41.24 39.75 -17.90
CA GLU A 181 -42.66 39.41 -18.02
C GLU A 181 -43.07 38.26 -17.07
N CYS A 182 -42.21 37.26 -16.92
CA CYS A 182 -42.53 36.02 -16.20
C CYS A 182 -41.70 35.87 -14.92
N ALA A 183 -42.32 36.15 -13.76
CA ALA A 183 -41.67 35.98 -12.46
C ALA A 183 -41.20 34.54 -12.19
N GLU A 184 -41.92 33.53 -12.71
CA GLU A 184 -41.55 32.12 -12.58
C GLU A 184 -40.19 31.81 -13.22
N ALA A 185 -39.94 32.34 -14.42
CA ALA A 185 -38.67 32.17 -15.12
C ALA A 185 -37.51 32.78 -14.34
N ILE A 186 -37.73 33.93 -13.70
CA ILE A 186 -36.72 34.60 -12.84
C ILE A 186 -36.40 33.74 -11.62
N ILE A 187 -37.42 33.22 -10.92
CA ILE A 187 -37.23 32.37 -9.73
C ILE A 187 -36.44 31.10 -10.09
N PHE A 188 -36.81 30.41 -11.17
CA PHE A 188 -36.11 29.20 -11.59
C PHE A 188 -34.70 29.47 -12.12
N MET A 189 -34.46 30.63 -12.73
CA MET A 189 -33.11 31.08 -13.10
C MET A 189 -32.24 31.28 -11.84
N CYS A 190 -32.77 31.94 -10.80
CA CYS A 190 -32.05 32.10 -9.52
C CYS A 190 -31.78 30.75 -8.84
N LEU A 191 -32.78 29.85 -8.82
CA LEU A 191 -32.62 28.50 -8.27
C LEU A 191 -31.58 27.69 -9.07
N GLN A 192 -31.59 27.79 -10.39
CA GLN A 192 -30.61 27.15 -11.26
C GLN A 192 -29.20 27.63 -10.97
N ALA A 193 -29.00 28.94 -10.78
CA ALA A 193 -27.70 29.50 -10.43
C ALA A 193 -27.22 28.94 -9.07
N ALA A 194 -28.08 28.89 -8.06
CA ALA A 194 -27.74 28.33 -6.74
C ALA A 194 -27.35 26.85 -6.81
N VAL A 195 -28.12 26.03 -7.54
CA VAL A 195 -27.84 24.60 -7.75
C VAL A 195 -26.55 24.40 -8.54
N GLY A 196 -26.31 25.21 -9.58
CA GLY A 196 -25.10 25.16 -10.40
C GLY A 196 -23.84 25.38 -9.57
N VAL A 197 -23.82 26.44 -8.76
CA VAL A 197 -22.70 26.74 -7.85
C VAL A 197 -22.50 25.63 -6.82
N ALA A 198 -23.59 25.10 -6.24
CA ALA A 198 -23.50 24.00 -5.28
C ALA A 198 -22.90 22.72 -5.89
N LEU A 199 -23.33 22.33 -7.09
CA LEU A 199 -22.78 21.17 -7.82
C LEU A 199 -21.30 21.37 -8.17
N GLN A 200 -20.93 22.57 -8.62
CA GLN A 200 -19.53 22.89 -8.95
C GLN A 200 -18.64 22.85 -7.71
N ALA A 201 -19.08 23.45 -6.59
CA ALA A 201 -18.36 23.42 -5.33
C ALA A 201 -18.16 21.98 -4.82
N PHE A 202 -19.21 21.15 -4.91
CA PHE A 202 -19.13 19.74 -4.53
C PHE A 202 -18.13 18.96 -5.39
N MET A 203 -18.14 19.16 -6.72
CA MET A 203 -17.16 18.55 -7.63
C MET A 203 -15.72 18.92 -7.24
N VAL A 204 -15.45 20.22 -7.07
CA VAL A 204 -14.12 20.70 -6.70
C VAL A 204 -13.69 20.11 -5.35
N GLY A 205 -14.59 20.07 -4.36
CA GLY A 205 -14.32 19.49 -3.05
C GLY A 205 -13.92 18.01 -3.10
N VAL A 206 -14.64 17.21 -3.88
CA VAL A 206 -14.35 15.77 -4.04
C VAL A 206 -13.05 15.55 -4.81
N VAL A 207 -12.83 16.30 -5.90
CA VAL A 207 -11.59 16.22 -6.69
C VAL A 207 -10.39 16.60 -5.82
N PHE A 208 -10.49 17.70 -5.09
CA PHE A 208 -9.43 18.18 -4.20
C PHE A 208 -9.12 17.16 -3.10
N ALA A 209 -10.13 16.69 -2.37
CA ALA A 209 -9.96 15.66 -1.34
C ALA A 209 -9.31 14.38 -1.89
N LYS A 210 -9.72 13.96 -3.09
CA LYS A 210 -9.15 12.77 -3.75
C LYS A 210 -7.71 12.96 -4.21
N VAL A 211 -7.35 14.14 -4.73
CA VAL A 211 -5.96 14.45 -5.12
C VAL A 211 -5.05 14.47 -3.91
N GLN A 212 -5.54 14.98 -2.78
CA GLN A 212 -4.79 14.99 -1.54
C GLN A 212 -4.47 13.58 -1.05
N LEU A 213 -5.37 12.59 -1.23
CA LEU A 213 -5.15 11.24 -0.70
C LEU A 213 -3.77 10.65 -1.07
N PRO A 214 -3.02 10.12 -0.08
CA PRO A 214 -1.62 9.74 -0.27
C PRO A 214 -1.41 8.39 -0.96
N LYS A 215 -2.42 7.83 -1.65
CA LYS A 215 -2.42 6.47 -2.21
C LYS A 215 -1.22 6.20 -3.14
N LYS A 216 -0.77 7.20 -3.89
CA LYS A 216 0.38 7.08 -4.79
C LYS A 216 1.73 7.12 -4.08
N ARG A 217 1.81 7.70 -2.88
CA ARG A 217 3.09 7.84 -2.16
C ARG A 217 3.53 6.53 -1.51
N ALA A 218 2.58 5.67 -1.13
CA ALA A 218 2.91 4.31 -0.68
C ALA A 218 3.68 3.50 -1.76
N GLN A 219 3.47 3.79 -3.05
CA GLN A 219 4.17 3.12 -4.15
C GLN A 219 5.62 3.56 -4.33
N THR A 220 6.02 4.71 -3.77
CA THR A 220 7.41 5.19 -3.81
C THR A 220 8.25 4.73 -2.62
N LEU A 221 7.62 4.02 -1.67
CA LEU A 221 8.28 3.32 -0.60
C LEU A 221 8.58 1.90 -1.07
N LEU A 222 9.87 1.58 -1.12
CA LEU A 222 10.37 0.32 -1.62
C LEU A 222 10.67 -0.63 -0.48
N PHE A 223 10.35 -1.89 -0.72
CA PHE A 223 10.81 -3.00 0.10
C PHE A 223 11.73 -3.91 -0.72
N SER A 224 12.66 -4.59 -0.06
CA SER A 224 13.41 -5.66 -0.72
C SER A 224 12.44 -6.75 -1.19
N LYS A 225 12.69 -7.33 -2.36
CA LYS A 225 11.93 -8.46 -2.91
C LYS A 225 12.05 -9.68 -2.01
N ASN A 226 13.27 -9.92 -1.53
CA ASN A 226 13.61 -11.01 -0.64
C ASN A 226 13.96 -10.47 0.76
N ALA A 227 13.64 -11.26 1.78
CA ALA A 227 14.26 -11.10 3.09
C ALA A 227 15.45 -12.06 3.17
N VAL A 228 16.42 -11.77 4.02
CA VAL A 228 17.63 -12.60 4.16
C VAL A 228 17.86 -12.96 5.61
N ILE A 229 18.43 -14.13 5.87
CA ILE A 229 18.86 -14.54 7.20
C ILE A 229 20.38 -14.65 7.20
N CYS A 230 21.04 -13.92 8.10
CA CYS A 230 22.48 -14.02 8.32
C CYS A 230 22.85 -13.87 9.80
N SER A 231 24.05 -14.28 10.14
CA SER A 231 24.63 -13.99 11.46
C SER A 231 25.13 -12.54 11.49
N ARG A 232 24.77 -11.80 12.53
CA ARG A 232 25.26 -10.45 12.84
C ARG A 232 25.59 -10.40 14.33
N ASP A 233 26.82 -10.02 14.67
CA ASP A 233 27.32 -9.96 16.06
C ASP A 233 27.09 -11.25 16.87
N GLY A 234 27.28 -12.41 16.20
CA GLY A 234 27.12 -13.74 16.79
C GLY A 234 25.67 -14.17 17.05
N LYS A 235 24.68 -13.42 16.57
CA LYS A 235 23.26 -13.76 16.64
C LYS A 235 22.66 -13.94 15.25
N LEU A 236 21.69 -14.85 15.13
CA LEU A 236 20.98 -15.04 13.88
C LEU A 236 19.93 -13.94 13.71
N CYS A 237 19.96 -13.25 12.57
CA CYS A 237 19.11 -12.11 12.29
C CYS A 237 18.38 -12.28 10.96
N LEU A 238 17.10 -11.91 10.93
CA LEU A 238 16.31 -11.78 9.72
C LEU A 238 16.28 -10.32 9.28
N LEU A 239 16.66 -10.05 8.04
CA LEU A 239 16.83 -8.71 7.51
C LEU A 239 15.98 -8.49 6.26
N PHE A 240 15.46 -7.27 6.12
CA PHE A 240 14.84 -6.79 4.89
C PHE A 240 15.16 -5.31 4.72
N ARG A 241 15.18 -4.83 3.47
CA ARG A 241 15.47 -3.42 3.19
C ARG A 241 14.22 -2.62 2.95
N ILE A 242 14.28 -1.38 3.40
CA ILE A 242 13.25 -0.37 3.17
C ILE A 242 13.95 0.83 2.56
N GLY A 243 13.36 1.43 1.54
CA GLY A 243 13.90 2.62 0.89
C GLY A 243 12.81 3.61 0.50
N ASN A 244 13.20 4.87 0.38
CA ASN A 244 12.36 5.92 -0.16
C ASN A 244 12.97 6.37 -1.50
N MET A 245 12.19 6.31 -2.58
CA MET A 245 12.65 6.75 -3.91
C MET A 245 12.68 8.28 -4.04
N ARG A 246 11.94 9.01 -3.20
CA ARG A 246 11.83 10.47 -3.27
C ARG A 246 12.79 11.14 -2.30
N ARG A 247 13.17 12.39 -2.62
CA ARG A 247 13.96 13.24 -1.71
C ARG A 247 13.15 13.71 -0.49
N SER A 248 11.84 13.90 -0.64
CA SER A 248 10.96 14.27 0.49
C SER A 248 10.95 13.18 1.55
N LEU A 249 11.10 13.56 2.80
CA LEU A 249 11.21 12.63 3.90
C LEU A 249 9.85 12.03 4.30
N ILE A 250 9.92 10.90 4.99
CA ILE A 250 8.79 10.36 5.75
C ILE A 250 9.12 10.58 7.21
N ILE A 251 8.33 11.44 7.86
CA ILE A 251 8.50 11.85 9.24
C ILE A 251 7.89 10.77 10.15
N GLN A 252 8.49 10.55 11.33
CA GLN A 252 8.01 9.58 12.32
C GLN A 252 7.77 8.19 11.71
N SER A 253 8.68 7.75 10.86
CA SER A 253 8.47 6.47 10.17
C SER A 253 8.68 5.31 11.13
N SER A 254 7.67 4.44 11.24
CA SER A 254 7.65 3.28 12.13
C SER A 254 7.49 2.00 11.32
N VAL A 255 8.32 1.01 11.64
CA VAL A 255 8.30 -0.30 10.98
C VAL A 255 7.76 -1.35 11.94
N ARG A 256 6.76 -2.10 11.49
CA ARG A 256 6.17 -3.23 12.22
C ARG A 256 6.22 -4.48 11.36
N ALA A 257 6.46 -5.63 11.97
CA ALA A 257 6.32 -6.92 11.30
C ALA A 257 5.49 -7.87 12.14
N GLN A 258 4.65 -8.63 11.44
CA GLN A 258 3.78 -9.63 12.02
C GLN A 258 4.01 -10.94 11.29
N LEU A 259 4.29 -12.00 12.03
CA LEU A 259 4.30 -13.35 11.51
C LEU A 259 2.89 -13.92 11.56
N VAL A 260 2.35 -14.29 10.41
CA VAL A 260 1.06 -14.97 10.31
C VAL A 260 1.31 -16.45 10.10
N HIS A 261 0.85 -17.29 11.03
CA HIS A 261 1.03 -18.73 10.96
C HIS A 261 -0.16 -19.46 11.59
N HIS A 262 -0.23 -20.77 11.31
CA HIS A 262 -1.17 -21.65 12.00
C HIS A 262 -0.63 -21.94 13.40
N ARG A 263 -1.48 -21.79 14.42
CA ARG A 263 -1.17 -22.12 15.82
C ARG A 263 -2.27 -23.02 16.38
N LYS A 264 -1.91 -24.07 17.11
CA LYS A 264 -2.84 -24.84 17.92
C LYS A 264 -2.62 -24.48 19.38
N THR A 265 -3.68 -24.12 20.11
CA THR A 265 -3.59 -23.82 21.54
C THR A 265 -3.46 -25.10 22.36
N ILE A 266 -3.09 -24.96 23.63
CA ILE A 266 -2.97 -26.11 24.54
C ILE A 266 -4.33 -26.76 24.81
N GLU A 267 -5.42 -25.98 24.75
CA GLU A 267 -6.82 -26.41 24.85
C GLU A 267 -7.30 -27.11 23.56
N GLY A 268 -6.50 -27.09 22.50
CA GLY A 268 -6.78 -27.76 21.24
C GLY A 268 -7.45 -26.90 20.17
N GLU A 269 -7.69 -25.60 20.42
CA GLU A 269 -8.23 -24.67 19.44
C GLU A 269 -7.23 -24.46 18.30
N LEU A 270 -7.70 -24.52 17.05
CA LEU A 270 -6.88 -24.26 15.87
C LEU A 270 -7.09 -22.82 15.40
N LEU A 271 -6.05 -22.00 15.51
CA LEU A 271 -6.01 -20.62 15.03
C LEU A 271 -5.32 -20.58 13.65
N PRO A 272 -6.06 -20.45 12.55
CA PRO A 272 -5.49 -20.59 11.20
C PRO A 272 -4.62 -19.41 10.77
N PHE A 273 -4.90 -18.19 11.25
CA PHE A 273 -4.19 -16.97 10.89
C PHE A 273 -3.74 -16.21 12.15
N HIS A 274 -3.10 -16.93 13.08
CA HIS A 274 -2.56 -16.32 14.29
C HIS A 274 -1.46 -15.33 13.93
N GLN A 275 -1.60 -14.09 14.39
CA GLN A 275 -0.65 -13.01 14.15
C GLN A 275 0.23 -12.85 15.37
N HIS A 276 1.54 -12.95 15.18
CA HIS A 276 2.53 -12.73 16.24
C HIS A 276 3.44 -11.56 15.85
N GLU A 277 3.51 -10.53 16.69
CA GLU A 277 4.38 -9.39 16.45
C GLU A 277 5.86 -9.77 16.59
N MET A 278 6.70 -9.19 15.74
CA MET A 278 8.14 -9.41 15.75
C MET A 278 8.86 -8.10 16.07
N SER A 279 9.81 -8.16 16.99
CA SER A 279 10.62 -7.01 17.40
C SER A 279 11.61 -6.62 16.29
N ILE A 280 11.42 -5.45 15.69
CA ILE A 280 12.32 -4.93 14.66
C ILE A 280 13.23 -3.85 15.26
N GLN A 281 14.51 -3.95 14.96
CA GLN A 281 15.52 -2.95 15.23
C GLN A 281 15.99 -2.33 13.91
N LEU A 282 16.09 -1.00 13.86
CA LEU A 282 16.71 -0.28 12.75
C LEU A 282 17.94 0.43 13.29
N ASP A 283 19.14 -0.01 12.86
CA ASP A 283 20.43 0.61 13.19
C ASP A 283 20.55 1.09 14.65
N SER A 284 20.17 0.23 15.60
CA SER A 284 20.19 0.44 17.07
C SER A 284 19.04 1.25 17.68
N MET A 285 18.11 1.79 16.88
CA MET A 285 16.87 2.42 17.35
C MET A 285 15.71 1.43 17.34
N SER A 286 14.86 1.47 18.37
CA SER A 286 13.66 0.62 18.44
C SER A 286 12.57 1.16 17.50
N GLY A 287 12.45 0.56 16.32
CA GLY A 287 11.28 0.70 15.44
C GLY A 287 11.05 2.06 14.76
N SER A 288 11.74 3.13 15.13
CA SER A 288 11.69 4.44 14.46
C SER A 288 12.84 4.58 13.46
N ALA A 289 12.53 4.94 12.23
CA ALA A 289 13.50 5.08 11.15
C ALA A 289 13.64 6.53 10.71
N PHE A 290 14.87 6.92 10.37
CA PHE A 290 15.13 8.09 9.54
C PHE A 290 15.39 7.61 8.10
N LEU A 291 14.34 7.60 7.26
CA LEU A 291 14.39 7.06 5.89
C LEU A 291 14.86 8.09 4.85
N ALA A 292 16.01 8.72 5.10
CA ALA A 292 16.68 9.57 4.09
C ALA A 292 17.43 8.73 3.04
N TRP A 293 17.95 7.57 3.43
CA TRP A 293 18.54 6.56 2.56
C TRP A 293 17.93 5.19 2.86
N PRO A 294 18.15 4.18 1.99
CA PRO A 294 17.74 2.82 2.28
C PRO A 294 18.33 2.27 3.59
N VAL A 295 17.45 1.84 4.50
CA VAL A 295 17.83 1.25 5.79
C VAL A 295 17.53 -0.25 5.76
N THR A 296 18.37 -1.03 6.45
CA THR A 296 18.14 -2.47 6.62
C THR A 296 17.47 -2.70 7.98
N ALA A 297 16.20 -3.09 7.96
CA ALA A 297 15.49 -3.51 9.16
C ALA A 297 15.99 -4.89 9.60
N CYS A 298 16.24 -5.05 10.90
CA CYS A 298 16.83 -6.24 11.49
C CYS A 298 15.90 -6.80 12.59
N HIS A 299 15.45 -8.03 12.44
CA HIS A 299 14.82 -8.80 13.50
C HIS A 299 15.85 -9.79 14.06
N VAL A 300 16.30 -9.56 15.28
CA VAL A 300 17.17 -10.49 16.00
C VAL A 300 16.32 -11.68 16.45
N ILE A 301 16.74 -12.90 16.07
CA ILE A 301 16.01 -14.13 16.40
C ILE A 301 16.38 -14.53 17.84
N THR A 302 15.61 -14.00 18.79
CA THR A 302 15.72 -14.31 20.22
C THR A 302 14.85 -15.52 20.60
N PRO A 303 14.97 -16.06 21.83
CA PRO A 303 14.08 -17.13 22.32
C PRO A 303 12.59 -16.77 22.30
N SER A 304 12.26 -15.48 22.35
CA SER A 304 10.90 -14.95 22.21
C SER A 304 10.41 -14.83 20.77
N SER A 305 11.28 -15.04 19.78
CA SER A 305 10.94 -14.94 18.36
C SER A 305 10.12 -16.15 17.92
N PRO A 306 9.06 -15.96 17.13
CA PRO A 306 8.26 -17.08 16.62
C PRO A 306 9.01 -17.97 15.61
N ILE A 307 10.19 -17.54 15.15
CA ILE A 307 11.07 -18.29 14.24
C ILE A 307 12.33 -18.83 14.93
N TYR A 308 12.33 -18.93 16.27
CA TYR A 308 13.49 -19.37 17.05
C TYR A 308 13.95 -20.79 16.73
N ASP A 309 13.01 -21.72 16.56
CA ASP A 309 13.26 -23.13 16.22
C ASP A 309 13.46 -23.36 14.70
N LEU A 310 13.53 -22.29 13.90
CA LEU A 310 13.60 -22.38 12.45
C LEU A 310 15.04 -22.63 11.98
N SER A 311 15.28 -23.78 11.35
CA SER A 311 16.54 -24.12 10.67
C SER A 311 16.44 -23.94 9.15
N LYS A 312 17.58 -23.97 8.43
CA LYS A 312 17.58 -23.85 6.95
C LYS A 312 16.69 -24.91 6.28
N LYS A 313 16.77 -26.17 6.73
CA LYS A 313 15.94 -27.27 6.20
C LYS A 313 14.46 -27.11 6.58
N SER A 314 14.18 -26.57 7.77
CA SER A 314 12.81 -26.33 8.24
C SER A 314 12.15 -25.19 7.46
N LEU A 315 12.90 -24.15 7.08
CA LEU A 315 12.40 -23.00 6.33
C LEU A 315 11.72 -23.40 5.01
N GLU A 316 12.28 -24.36 4.26
CA GLU A 316 11.71 -24.85 3.00
C GLU A 316 10.33 -25.52 3.20
N ARG A 317 10.07 -26.07 4.38
CA ARG A 317 8.82 -26.78 4.71
C ARG A 317 7.84 -25.89 5.48
N ALA A 318 8.35 -24.85 6.13
CA ALA A 318 7.60 -23.97 7.01
C ALA A 318 6.40 -23.34 6.29
N LYS A 319 5.32 -23.11 7.03
CA LYS A 319 4.07 -22.51 6.55
C LYS A 319 3.74 -21.28 7.38
N PHE A 320 4.25 -20.15 6.96
CA PHE A 320 3.93 -18.85 7.53
C PHE A 320 3.99 -17.78 6.44
N GLU A 321 3.54 -16.57 6.76
CA GLU A 321 3.73 -15.37 5.95
C GLU A 321 4.15 -14.24 6.89
N MET A 322 5.28 -13.60 6.61
CA MET A 322 5.71 -12.41 7.35
C MET A 322 5.14 -11.18 6.66
N ILE A 323 4.26 -10.45 7.32
CA ILE A 323 3.72 -9.17 6.86
C ILE A 323 4.55 -8.05 7.46
N VAL A 324 5.05 -7.14 6.62
CA VAL A 324 5.79 -5.95 7.01
C VAL A 324 4.97 -4.73 6.67
N ILE A 325 4.89 -3.82 7.64
CA ILE A 325 4.13 -2.58 7.56
C ILE A 325 5.08 -1.43 7.89
N LEU A 326 5.19 -0.48 6.97
CA LEU A 326 5.84 0.80 7.19
C LEU A 326 4.77 1.88 7.29
N GLU A 327 4.75 2.59 8.40
CA GLU A 327 3.89 3.74 8.65
C GLU A 327 4.73 4.99 8.76
N GLY A 328 4.18 6.13 8.40
CA GLY A 328 4.83 7.41 8.65
C GLY A 328 4.04 8.57 8.08
N VAL A 329 4.48 9.78 8.42
CA VAL A 329 3.84 11.02 8.02
C VAL A 329 4.54 11.62 6.81
N ILE A 330 3.74 12.09 5.88
CA ILE A 330 4.21 12.72 4.67
C ILE A 330 4.58 14.18 4.95
N GLU A 331 5.85 14.53 4.73
CA GLU A 331 6.37 15.90 4.90
C GLU A 331 5.52 16.98 4.20
N SER A 332 5.14 16.76 2.94
CA SER A 332 4.46 17.78 2.14
C SER A 332 2.97 17.98 2.44
N THR A 333 2.30 17.01 3.08
CA THR A 333 0.84 17.02 3.27
C THR A 333 0.41 16.80 4.72
N GLY A 334 1.33 16.42 5.61
CA GLY A 334 1.02 16.09 7.01
C GLY A 334 0.17 14.81 7.22
N MET A 335 -0.34 14.19 6.15
CA MET A 335 -1.11 12.95 6.27
C MET A 335 -0.23 11.72 6.52
N VAL A 336 -0.80 10.75 7.23
CA VAL A 336 -0.20 9.44 7.45
C VAL A 336 -0.31 8.58 6.18
N THR A 337 0.77 7.91 5.82
CA THR A 337 0.82 6.89 4.77
C THR A 337 1.25 5.57 5.34
N GLN A 338 0.76 4.49 4.73
CA GLN A 338 1.12 3.13 5.12
C GLN A 338 1.49 2.34 3.87
N ALA A 339 2.70 1.80 3.84
CA ALA A 339 3.17 0.87 2.83
C ALA A 339 3.29 -0.52 3.44
N ARG A 340 2.90 -1.55 2.69
CA ARG A 340 2.85 -2.93 3.20
C ARG A 340 3.47 -3.87 2.18
N THR A 341 4.14 -4.91 2.65
CA THR A 341 4.63 -6.02 1.83
C THR A 341 4.54 -7.31 2.64
N SER A 342 4.69 -8.46 1.98
CA SER A 342 4.82 -9.73 2.69
C SER A 342 5.93 -10.59 2.12
N TYR A 343 6.46 -11.46 2.98
CA TYR A 343 7.49 -12.44 2.66
C TYR A 343 6.98 -13.83 3.00
N VAL A 344 6.88 -14.69 1.99
CA VAL A 344 6.67 -16.12 2.20
C VAL A 344 8.01 -16.83 2.42
N PRO A 345 8.06 -18.04 2.99
CA PRO A 345 9.29 -18.76 3.27
C PRO A 345 10.24 -18.90 2.07
N GLU A 346 9.68 -19.08 0.87
CA GLU A 346 10.43 -19.16 -0.39
C GLU A 346 11.15 -17.84 -0.77
N GLU A 347 10.70 -16.71 -0.24
CA GLU A 347 11.28 -15.39 -0.47
C GLU A 347 12.29 -15.00 0.63
N ILE A 348 12.53 -15.88 1.60
CA ILE A 348 13.51 -15.69 2.67
C ILE A 348 14.78 -16.49 2.32
N LEU A 349 15.87 -15.78 2.06
CA LEU A 349 17.14 -16.38 1.64
C LEU A 349 18.05 -16.61 2.85
N TRP A 350 18.27 -17.88 3.19
CA TRP A 350 19.18 -18.26 4.25
C TRP A 350 20.65 -18.11 3.81
N GLY A 351 21.51 -17.59 4.67
CA GLY A 351 22.94 -17.44 4.38
C GLY A 351 23.27 -16.33 3.39
N HIS A 352 22.41 -15.32 3.30
CA HIS A 352 22.62 -14.17 2.42
C HIS A 352 22.65 -12.88 3.23
N ARG A 353 23.41 -11.90 2.74
CA ARG A 353 23.41 -10.52 3.23
C ARG A 353 23.08 -9.60 2.07
N PHE A 354 22.61 -8.39 2.36
CA PHE A 354 22.39 -7.45 1.28
C PHE A 354 23.68 -6.73 0.85
N ALA A 355 23.86 -6.52 -0.46
CA ALA A 355 25.03 -5.84 -1.02
C ALA A 355 25.08 -4.36 -0.65
N ARG A 356 26.28 -3.79 -0.47
CA ARG A 356 26.43 -2.36 -0.12
C ARG A 356 25.86 -1.46 -1.23
N LEU A 357 25.03 -0.47 -0.83
CA LEU A 357 24.34 0.45 -1.75
C LEU A 357 24.84 1.91 -1.67
N LEU A 358 25.37 2.34 -0.52
CA LEU A 358 25.92 3.68 -0.34
C LEU A 358 27.39 3.70 -0.75
N THR A 359 27.70 4.58 -1.71
CA THR A 359 29.06 4.89 -2.14
C THR A 359 29.34 6.38 -1.93
N TYR A 360 30.57 6.73 -1.58
CA TYR A 360 31.00 8.11 -1.42
C TYR A 360 31.81 8.52 -2.64
N ARG A 361 31.33 9.51 -3.40
CA ARG A 361 32.06 10.04 -4.55
C ARG A 361 32.98 11.16 -4.07
N LYS A 362 34.28 10.85 -4.00
CA LYS A 362 35.31 11.80 -3.52
C LYS A 362 35.38 13.08 -4.37
N GLU A 363 35.17 12.97 -5.68
CA GLU A 363 35.25 14.09 -6.63
C GLU A 363 34.19 15.18 -6.40
N SER A 364 32.98 14.80 -6.01
CA SER A 364 31.87 15.73 -5.81
C SER A 364 31.52 15.96 -4.33
N GLY A 365 32.18 15.24 -3.41
CA GLY A 365 31.88 15.29 -1.97
C GLY A 365 30.49 14.76 -1.59
N GLN A 366 29.85 13.97 -2.47
CA GLN A 366 28.46 13.54 -2.29
C GLN A 366 28.34 12.03 -2.03
N TYR A 367 27.37 11.65 -1.20
CA TYR A 367 26.93 10.27 -1.05
C TYR A 367 25.94 9.91 -2.16
N VAL A 368 26.23 8.85 -2.90
CA VAL A 368 25.39 8.35 -3.99
C VAL A 368 24.83 7.00 -3.59
N VAL A 369 23.50 6.91 -3.66
CA VAL A 369 22.73 5.68 -3.42
C VAL A 369 22.46 5.02 -4.77
N ASP A 370 23.00 3.83 -4.97
CA ASP A 370 22.72 3.01 -6.14
C ASP A 370 21.50 2.11 -5.88
N PHE A 371 20.36 2.46 -6.49
CA PHE A 371 19.11 1.70 -6.36
C PHE A 371 19.09 0.40 -7.17
N ASP A 372 19.99 0.21 -8.13
CA ASP A 372 20.08 -1.07 -8.86
C ASP A 372 20.59 -2.17 -7.93
N ARG A 373 21.46 -1.80 -6.97
CA ARG A 373 21.95 -2.68 -5.90
C ARG A 373 20.98 -2.84 -4.73
N PHE A 374 19.84 -2.15 -4.73
CA PHE A 374 18.90 -2.19 -3.60
C PHE A 374 18.39 -3.62 -3.34
N GLN A 375 18.15 -4.38 -4.41
CA GLN A 375 17.65 -5.76 -4.37
C GLN A 375 18.77 -6.81 -4.32
N LEU A 376 20.02 -6.41 -4.53
CA LEU A 376 21.14 -7.33 -4.67
C LEU A 376 21.51 -7.94 -3.31
N VAL A 377 21.68 -9.27 -3.32
CA VAL A 377 22.09 -10.06 -2.16
C VAL A 377 23.39 -10.79 -2.48
N GLU A 378 24.24 -10.92 -1.48
CA GLU A 378 25.52 -11.62 -1.52
C GLU A 378 25.45 -12.85 -0.62
N HIS A 379 26.00 -13.97 -1.06
CA HIS A 379 26.12 -15.16 -0.24
C HIS A 379 27.17 -14.96 0.86
N VAL A 380 26.84 -15.35 2.08
CA VAL A 380 27.75 -15.34 3.22
C VAL A 380 28.35 -16.74 3.38
N PRO A 381 29.66 -16.93 3.13
CA PRO A 381 30.32 -18.20 3.36
C PRO A 381 30.26 -18.59 4.84
N ASN A 382 30.22 -19.89 5.12
CA ASN A 382 30.25 -20.46 6.48
C ASN A 382 29.07 -20.10 7.39
N MET A 383 27.87 -19.90 6.84
CA MET A 383 26.68 -19.67 7.68
C MET A 383 26.20 -20.97 8.34
N PRO A 384 25.96 -20.99 9.66
CA PRO A 384 25.19 -22.03 10.35
C PRO A 384 23.94 -22.51 9.61
N LEU A 385 23.71 -23.81 9.57
CA LEU A 385 22.49 -24.39 8.97
C LEU A 385 21.43 -24.76 10.01
N SER A 386 21.83 -24.77 11.29
CA SER A 386 21.01 -25.08 12.46
C SER A 386 20.09 -23.92 12.84
N SER A 387 19.13 -24.19 13.72
CA SER A 387 18.23 -23.16 14.22
C SER A 387 18.94 -22.18 15.16
N ALA A 388 18.32 -21.03 15.45
CA ALA A 388 18.84 -20.09 16.44
C ALA A 388 18.92 -20.74 17.83
N ARG A 389 17.93 -21.57 18.18
CA ARG A 389 17.96 -22.36 19.42
C ARG A 389 19.19 -23.25 19.53
N ASP A 390 19.48 -24.03 18.49
CA ASP A 390 20.61 -24.94 18.50
C ASP A 390 21.94 -24.17 18.65
N LEU A 391 22.03 -23.00 18.01
CA LEU A 391 23.20 -22.13 18.10
C LEU A 391 23.37 -21.54 19.50
N ASP A 392 22.29 -21.11 20.14
CA ASP A 392 22.32 -20.60 21.51
C ASP A 392 22.73 -21.71 22.49
N ILE A 393 22.23 -22.95 22.32
CA ILE A 393 22.63 -24.09 23.15
C ILE A 393 24.13 -24.38 23.02
N VAL A 394 24.65 -24.43 21.78
CA VAL A 394 26.08 -24.66 21.54
C VAL A 394 26.94 -23.52 22.11
N ARG A 395 26.47 -22.28 21.98
CA ARG A 395 27.15 -21.11 22.53
C ARG A 395 27.19 -21.14 24.06
N HIS A 396 26.04 -21.39 24.71
CA HIS A 396 25.98 -21.53 26.16
C HIS A 396 26.86 -22.67 26.68
N ALA A 397 26.92 -23.79 25.98
CA ALA A 397 27.81 -24.90 26.36
C ALA A 397 29.29 -24.55 26.21
N ALA A 398 29.67 -23.74 25.22
CA ALA A 398 31.04 -23.25 25.05
C ALA A 398 31.43 -22.22 26.13
N ASP A 399 30.51 -21.31 26.46
CA ASP A 399 30.73 -20.30 27.50
C ASP A 399 30.96 -20.95 28.88
N LEU A 400 30.22 -22.03 29.20
CA LEU A 400 30.42 -22.79 30.43
C LEU A 400 31.79 -23.48 30.49
N ARG A 401 32.27 -24.05 29.38
CA ARG A 401 33.60 -24.69 29.32
C ARG A 401 34.72 -23.67 29.50
N ASN A 402 34.61 -22.52 28.85
CA ASN A 402 35.61 -21.45 28.99
C ASN A 402 35.66 -20.91 30.42
N ALA A 403 34.53 -20.84 31.13
CA ALA A 403 34.50 -20.46 32.54
C ALA A 403 35.20 -21.48 33.45
N GLU A 404 35.04 -22.79 33.18
CA GLU A 404 35.74 -23.85 33.92
C GLU A 404 37.26 -23.84 33.67
N ASP A 405 37.70 -23.45 32.48
CA ASP A 405 39.12 -23.34 32.13
C ASP A 405 39.78 -22.07 32.72
N GLU A 406 39.05 -20.95 32.85
CA GLU A 406 39.55 -19.73 33.52
C GLU A 406 39.70 -19.88 35.03
N ASP A 407 38.82 -20.65 35.69
CA ASP A 407 38.97 -21.01 37.12
C ASP A 407 40.10 -22.04 37.36
N GLY A 408 40.69 -22.60 36.30
CA GLY A 408 41.80 -23.57 36.36
C GLY A 408 43.21 -22.96 36.28
N VAL A 409 43.33 -21.64 36.07
CA VAL A 409 44.61 -20.94 35.89
C VAL A 409 44.68 -19.70 36.78
N ASP A 410 44.59 -19.88 38.09
CA ASP A 410 45.27 -19.02 39.06
C ASP A 410 45.57 -19.80 40.34
N GLY A 411 46.85 -19.84 40.68
CA GLY A 411 47.35 -20.50 41.88
C GLY A 411 46.86 -19.85 43.17
N GLU A 412 46.77 -20.68 44.21
CA GLU A 412 46.67 -20.36 45.64
C GLU A 412 46.56 -18.87 46.01
N VAL A 413 45.35 -18.38 46.25
CA VAL A 413 45.14 -17.38 47.30
C VAL A 413 43.88 -17.71 48.10
N ASN A 414 44.14 -18.00 49.36
CA ASN A 414 43.21 -18.16 50.47
C ASN A 414 42.04 -17.15 50.42
N ARG A 415 40.80 -17.63 50.24
CA ARG A 415 39.61 -16.88 50.66
C ARG A 415 38.52 -17.82 51.16
N SER A 416 38.38 -17.81 52.47
CA SER A 416 37.25 -18.33 53.23
C SER A 416 35.92 -17.88 52.62
N TYR A 417 35.15 -18.83 52.09
CA TYR A 417 33.72 -18.65 51.88
C TYR A 417 32.96 -19.66 52.73
N GLN A 418 32.08 -19.10 53.55
CA GLN A 418 31.24 -19.78 54.50
C GLN A 418 30.13 -20.53 53.76
N ALA A 419 30.05 -21.84 54.00
CA ALA A 419 29.06 -22.72 53.38
C ALA A 419 27.63 -22.36 53.81
N PRO A 420 26.64 -22.45 52.90
CA PRO A 420 25.29 -22.82 53.28
C PRO A 420 25.14 -24.35 53.31
N SER A 421 24.52 -24.86 54.38
CA SER A 421 24.29 -26.28 54.67
C SER A 421 23.23 -26.96 53.76
N PRO A 422 23.19 -28.31 53.72
CA PRO A 422 22.60 -29.09 52.63
C PRO A 422 21.22 -29.70 52.95
N SER A 423 20.38 -29.84 51.92
CA SER A 423 19.29 -30.84 51.74
C SER A 423 18.50 -30.41 50.50
N LEU A 424 18.19 -31.21 49.47
CA LEU A 424 18.03 -32.64 49.30
C LEU A 424 18.32 -32.96 47.82
N GLN A 425 19.37 -33.73 47.55
CA GLN A 425 19.49 -34.50 46.31
C GLN A 425 19.46 -35.98 46.71
N ARG A 426 18.27 -36.59 46.59
CA ARG A 426 18.10 -38.03 46.34
C ARG A 426 16.63 -38.34 46.08
N ALA A 427 16.31 -38.55 44.81
CA ALA A 427 15.62 -39.75 44.30
C ALA A 427 15.25 -39.48 42.83
N VAL A 428 15.95 -39.99 41.81
CA VAL A 428 16.15 -41.37 41.34
C VAL A 428 15.53 -41.44 39.94
N SER A 429 16.39 -41.72 38.95
CA SER A 429 15.99 -42.29 37.67
C SER A 429 15.42 -43.69 37.87
N ALA A 430 14.41 -44.01 37.05
CA ALA A 430 13.85 -45.32 36.72
C ALA A 430 12.82 -45.91 37.70
N VAL A 431 11.61 -46.19 37.21
CA VAL A 431 11.18 -47.47 36.58
C VAL A 431 9.71 -47.33 36.16
N GLY A 432 9.32 -47.99 35.05
CA GLY A 432 7.95 -48.01 34.54
C GLY A 432 7.05 -49.10 35.18
N MET A 433 5.82 -49.12 34.66
CA MET A 433 4.79 -50.18 34.71
C MET A 433 3.85 -50.27 35.94
N SER A 434 2.56 -50.11 35.60
CA SER A 434 1.39 -50.93 36.00
C SER A 434 0.56 -50.61 37.25
N ALA A 435 -0.69 -50.22 36.96
CA ALA A 435 -1.99 -50.66 37.52
C ALA A 435 -2.41 -50.40 38.99
N GLY A 436 -3.59 -49.78 39.11
CA GLY A 436 -4.70 -50.31 39.93
C GLY A 436 -5.01 -49.66 41.27
N GLY A 437 -6.22 -49.09 41.38
CA GLY A 437 -7.12 -49.37 42.52
C GLY A 437 -7.13 -48.44 43.76
N SER A 438 -8.01 -47.44 43.71
CA SER A 438 -9.08 -47.14 44.68
C SER A 438 -8.84 -46.74 46.16
N HIS A 439 -9.67 -45.75 46.55
CA HIS A 439 -10.32 -45.48 47.85
C HIS A 439 -9.74 -44.45 48.85
N THR A 440 -10.44 -43.29 48.90
CA THR A 440 -11.02 -42.54 50.06
C THR A 440 -10.12 -42.28 51.29
N THR A 441 -10.07 -41.07 51.89
CA THR A 441 -11.11 -40.47 52.77
C THR A 441 -10.67 -39.04 53.20
N THR A 442 -11.59 -38.07 53.27
CA THR A 442 -11.51 -36.77 54.01
C THR A 442 -12.03 -36.97 55.46
N PRO A 443 -12.24 -36.01 56.40
CA PRO A 443 -12.13 -34.53 56.37
C PRO A 443 -11.59 -33.85 57.69
N ASN A 444 -11.79 -32.52 57.75
CA ASN A 444 -11.93 -31.60 58.90
C ASN A 444 -10.67 -30.91 59.50
N LEU A 445 -10.73 -29.71 60.11
CA LEU A 445 -11.45 -28.42 60.00
C LEU A 445 -10.94 -27.56 61.21
N LEU A 446 -11.13 -26.22 61.16
CA LEU A 446 -10.83 -25.16 62.16
C LEU A 446 -9.39 -24.61 62.19
N GLU A 447 -9.10 -23.31 62.38
CA GLU A 447 -9.81 -22.02 62.42
C GLU A 447 -8.75 -20.95 62.77
N ALA A 448 -8.75 -19.77 62.14
CA ALA A 448 -8.44 -18.43 62.73
C ALA A 448 -8.14 -17.33 61.66
N PRO A 449 -8.63 -16.08 61.86
CA PRO A 449 -8.43 -14.89 60.98
C PRO A 449 -7.41 -13.89 61.62
N PRO A 450 -7.37 -12.57 61.29
CA PRO A 450 -7.43 -11.85 60.00
C PRO A 450 -6.20 -10.92 59.79
N SER A 451 -5.91 -10.46 58.56
CA SER A 451 -5.37 -9.10 58.31
C SER A 451 -5.35 -8.78 56.82
N GLY A 452 -5.72 -7.54 56.50
CA GLY A 452 -6.20 -7.13 55.20
C GLY A 452 -5.16 -6.93 54.12
N HIS A 453 -5.64 -6.87 52.87
CA HIS A 453 -4.99 -6.07 51.86
C HIS A 453 -6.00 -5.43 50.91
N THR A 454 -5.70 -4.17 50.69
CA THR A 454 -6.39 -3.09 50.01
C THR A 454 -6.44 -3.29 48.50
N ILE A 455 -7.54 -2.87 47.90
CA ILE A 455 -7.77 -2.74 46.46
C ILE A 455 -6.72 -1.79 45.84
N PRO A 456 -6.09 -2.09 44.69
CA PRO A 456 -5.25 -1.13 44.00
C PRO A 456 -6.10 -0.10 43.24
N VAL A 457 -5.97 1.17 43.65
CA VAL A 457 -6.43 2.38 42.94
C VAL A 457 -5.47 2.68 41.76
N PRO A 458 -5.94 3.29 40.65
CA PRO A 458 -5.10 3.58 39.47
C PRO A 458 -4.03 4.63 39.78
N VAL A 459 -2.81 4.39 39.32
CA VAL A 459 -1.67 5.31 39.45
C VAL A 459 -1.88 6.56 38.58
N ARG A 460 -1.89 7.73 39.23
CA ARG A 460 -1.85 9.07 38.60
C ARG A 460 -0.54 9.28 37.82
N ARG A 461 -0.65 9.83 36.61
CA ARG A 461 0.47 10.40 35.85
C ARG A 461 1.01 11.65 36.57
N PRO A 462 2.32 11.96 36.50
CA PRO A 462 2.85 13.22 36.97
C PRO A 462 2.40 14.38 36.07
N SER A 463 1.82 15.40 36.69
CA SER A 463 1.49 16.70 36.10
C SER A 463 2.74 17.56 35.99
N VAL A 464 3.12 17.95 34.76
CA VAL A 464 4.09 19.02 34.52
C VAL A 464 3.32 20.34 34.49
N SER A 465 3.62 21.22 35.44
CA SER A 465 3.10 22.58 35.52
C SER A 465 3.80 23.49 34.51
N PHE A 466 3.06 24.04 33.55
CA PHE A 466 3.51 25.17 32.74
C PHE A 466 3.15 26.49 33.45
N ALA A 467 4.15 27.30 33.74
CA ALA A 467 3.98 28.71 34.10
C ALA A 467 3.72 29.54 32.83
N PRO A 468 2.93 30.64 32.92
CA PRO A 468 2.59 31.46 31.75
C PRO A 468 3.77 32.36 31.38
N THR A 469 4.35 32.13 30.20
CA THR A 469 5.27 33.08 29.56
C THR A 469 4.47 34.17 28.86
N ARG A 470 4.83 35.41 29.17
CA ARG A 470 4.31 36.69 28.67
C ARG A 470 4.10 36.73 27.16
N ASP A 471 2.98 37.34 26.78
CA ASP A 471 2.71 37.88 25.44
C ASP A 471 3.84 38.82 25.02
N VAL A 472 4.47 38.50 23.89
CA VAL A 472 5.28 39.45 23.11
C VAL A 472 4.51 39.67 21.82
N SER A 473 3.79 40.78 21.78
CA SER A 473 3.21 41.36 20.58
C SER A 473 4.34 41.68 19.60
N LEU A 474 4.34 41.01 18.44
CA LEU A 474 5.10 41.46 17.27
C LEU A 474 4.20 42.42 16.50
N GLU A 475 4.36 43.72 16.78
CA GLU A 475 3.96 44.79 15.88
C GLU A 475 4.74 44.64 14.57
N MET A 476 4.01 44.61 13.47
CA MET A 476 4.54 44.58 12.12
C MET A 476 4.55 46.03 11.63
N ASP A 477 5.66 46.73 11.83
CA ASP A 477 5.89 48.05 11.26
C ASP A 477 5.96 47.94 9.73
N ILE A 478 5.01 48.59 9.07
CA ILE A 478 5.01 48.87 7.64
C ILE A 478 5.75 50.20 7.47
N ASP A 479 7.05 50.13 7.20
CA ASP A 479 7.78 51.30 6.69
C ASP A 479 7.46 51.48 5.21
N MET A 480 6.77 52.58 4.95
CA MET A 480 6.46 53.13 3.66
C MET A 480 7.36 54.36 3.48
N GLU A 481 8.45 54.26 2.72
CA GLU A 481 9.20 55.43 2.25
C GLU A 481 9.64 55.29 0.79
N SER A 482 9.15 56.28 0.02
CA SER A 482 9.60 56.89 -1.25
C SER A 482 9.96 56.01 -2.45
#